data_AF-A0A968FX53-F1
#
_entry.id   AF-A0A968FX53-F1
#
_cell.length_a   1.000
_cell.length_b   1.000
_cell.length_c   1.000
_cell.angle_alpha   90.00
_cell.angle_beta   90.00
_cell.angle_gamma   90.00
#
_symmetry.space_group_name_H-M   'P 1'
#
loop_
_entity.id
_entity.type
_entity.pdbx_description
1 polymer ?
#
loop_
_entity_poly.entity_id
_entity_poly.type
_entity_poly.pdbx_seq_one_letter_code
_entity_poly.pdbx_strand_id
1 'polypeptide(L)'
;MDKPKKEPIALHRRQDNKLCLNCGFPNRPSDTRCMYCSTSLVNDQGIISWIRQTYYILRWRWQLKNKRDSLERNHSKKLIQFLGFFMVGVILSLAGAYFFYASLEENSFSNALIAVLLLLYGFFTFKSLFSSK
;
A
#
# COMPACT_ATOMS: atom_id res chain seq x y z
N MET A 1 -5.78 2.24 21.74
CA MET A 1 -6.82 3.13 21.22
C MET A 1 -7.45 2.45 20.01
N ASP A 2 -8.46 1.62 20.26
CA ASP A 2 -9.17 0.91 19.20
C ASP A 2 -9.93 1.91 18.31
N LYS A 3 -9.69 1.85 17.00
CA LYS A 3 -10.37 2.70 16.03
C LYS A 3 -11.88 2.41 16.11
N PRO A 4 -12.74 3.44 16.22
CA PRO A 4 -14.18 3.21 16.32
C PRO A 4 -14.68 2.45 15.08
N LYS A 5 -15.31 1.30 15.32
CA LYS A 5 -15.96 0.45 14.31
C LYS A 5 -17.05 1.31 13.65
N LYS A 6 -16.84 1.75 12.42
CA LYS A 6 -17.87 2.47 11.65
C LYS A 6 -19.04 1.52 11.42
N GLU A 7 -20.17 1.84 12.02
CA GLU A 7 -21.42 1.11 11.80
C GLU A 7 -21.80 1.16 10.31
N PRO A 8 -22.30 0.05 9.74
CA PRO A 8 -22.72 0.02 8.35
C PRO A 8 -23.89 1.00 8.18
N ILE A 9 -23.67 2.06 7.41
CA ILE A 9 -24.73 2.99 7.01
C ILE A 9 -25.80 2.17 6.28
N ALA A 10 -26.95 2.02 6.91
CA ALA A 10 -28.08 1.26 6.41
C ALA A 10 -28.52 1.82 5.05
N LEU A 11 -28.36 1.02 3.99
CA LEU A 11 -28.76 1.34 2.61
C LEU A 11 -30.28 1.55 2.43
N HIS A 12 -31.09 1.27 3.46
CA HIS A 12 -32.55 1.31 3.43
C HIS A 12 -33.17 2.59 4.01
N ARG A 13 -32.39 3.50 4.59
CA ARG A 13 -32.93 4.79 5.06
C ARG A 13 -33.03 5.72 3.85
N ARG A 14 -34.27 6.15 3.54
CA ARG A 14 -34.62 7.16 2.53
C ARG A 14 -33.54 8.25 2.54
N GLN A 15 -32.73 8.30 1.47
CA GLN A 15 -31.66 9.29 1.37
C GLN A 15 -32.33 10.63 1.11
N ASP A 16 -32.37 11.48 2.13
CA ASP A 16 -32.95 12.83 2.04
C ASP A 16 -32.12 13.79 1.16
N ASN A 17 -31.03 13.31 0.53
CA ASN A 17 -30.10 14.14 -0.24
C ASN A 17 -29.97 13.62 -1.68
N LYS A 18 -30.09 14.53 -2.66
CA LYS A 18 -29.85 14.25 -4.09
C LYS A 18 -28.36 14.37 -4.40
N LEU A 19 -27.75 13.34 -4.96
CA LEU A 19 -26.35 13.40 -5.41
C LEU A 19 -26.27 13.97 -6.82
N CYS A 20 -25.42 14.98 -7.03
CA CYS A 20 -25.13 15.45 -8.38
C CYS A 20 -24.28 14.41 -9.11
N LEU A 21 -24.75 13.93 -10.26
CA LEU A 21 -24.05 12.92 -11.05
C LEU A 21 -22.85 13.46 -11.84
N ASN A 22 -22.74 14.79 -11.97
CA ASN A 22 -21.60 15.43 -12.63
C ASN A 22 -20.40 15.59 -11.69
N CYS A 23 -20.62 16.09 -10.47
CA CYS A 23 -19.55 16.41 -9.52
C CYS A 23 -19.56 15.62 -8.20
N GLY A 24 -20.58 14.79 -7.96
CA GLY A 24 -20.73 14.02 -6.72
C GLY A 24 -21.18 14.84 -5.50
N PHE A 25 -21.53 16.11 -5.68
CA PHE A 25 -21.95 16.98 -4.57
C PHE A 25 -23.34 16.62 -4.05
N PRO A 26 -23.54 16.45 -2.73
CA PRO A 26 -24.85 16.22 -2.13
C PRO A 26 -25.65 17.53 -2.08
N ASN A 27 -26.81 17.54 -2.72
CA ASN A 27 -27.74 18.66 -2.76
C ASN A 27 -29.01 18.32 -1.97
N ARG A 28 -29.78 19.36 -1.60
CA ARG A 28 -31.07 19.19 -0.93
C ARG A 28 -32.05 18.51 -1.91
N PRO A 29 -33.06 17.78 -1.40
CA PRO A 29 -33.97 17.06 -2.27
C PRO A 29 -34.87 18.01 -3.08
N SER A 30 -35.05 19.24 -2.60
CA SER A 30 -35.74 20.35 -3.26
C SER A 30 -34.96 20.95 -4.43
N ASP A 31 -33.64 20.77 -4.48
CA ASP A 31 -32.80 21.48 -5.45
C ASP A 31 -32.94 20.85 -6.84
N THR A 32 -33.12 21.71 -7.85
CA THR A 32 -33.21 21.34 -9.28
C THR A 32 -31.88 21.50 -10.00
N ARG A 33 -30.93 22.22 -9.41
CA ARG A 33 -29.56 22.41 -9.91
C ARG A 33 -28.56 22.16 -8.81
N CYS A 34 -27.40 21.64 -9.17
CA CYS A 34 -26.32 21.40 -8.24
C CYS A 34 -25.79 22.73 -7.72
N MET A 35 -25.71 22.89 -6.41
CA MET A 35 -25.21 24.09 -5.75
C MET A 35 -23.72 24.36 -6.06
N TYR A 36 -22.96 23.32 -6.45
CA TYR A 36 -21.53 23.43 -6.75
C TYR A 36 -21.23 23.64 -8.24
N CYS A 37 -21.75 22.77 -9.11
CA CYS A 37 -21.41 22.79 -10.55
C CYS A 37 -22.53 23.34 -11.44
N SER A 38 -23.63 23.81 -10.85
CA SER A 38 -24.80 24.39 -11.54
C SER A 38 -25.50 23.48 -12.56
N THR A 39 -25.05 22.23 -12.71
CA THR A 39 -25.66 21.23 -13.58
C THR A 39 -27.06 20.90 -13.09
N SER A 40 -28.00 20.69 -14.01
CA SER A 40 -29.34 20.22 -13.66
C SER A 40 -29.27 18.92 -12.87
N LEU A 41 -29.89 18.91 -11.70
CA LEU A 41 -30.13 17.71 -10.93
C LEU A 41 -31.33 17.05 -11.59
N VAL A 42 -31.07 16.02 -12.39
CA VAL A 42 -32.14 15.27 -13.02
C VAL A 42 -32.97 14.64 -11.90
N ASN A 43 -34.28 14.90 -11.92
CA ASN A 43 -35.23 14.32 -10.98
C ASN A 43 -35.50 12.88 -11.42
N ASP A 44 -34.48 12.04 -11.29
CA ASP A 44 -34.54 10.69 -11.83
C ASP A 44 -35.35 9.77 -10.90
N GLN A 45 -36.68 9.82 -11.00
CA GLN A 45 -37.54 8.81 -10.38
C GLN A 45 -37.55 7.56 -11.28
N GLY A 46 -36.51 6.73 -11.20
CA GLY A 46 -36.43 5.52 -12.01
C GLY A 46 -35.29 4.58 -11.65
N ILE A 47 -35.48 3.28 -11.91
CA ILE A 47 -34.55 2.20 -11.58
C ILE A 47 -33.18 2.40 -12.24
N ILE A 48 -33.14 2.94 -13.47
CA ILE A 48 -31.91 3.17 -14.24
C ILE A 48 -30.99 4.17 -13.52
N SER A 49 -31.56 5.23 -12.95
CA SER A 49 -30.78 6.22 -12.22
C SER A 49 -30.26 5.70 -10.88
N TRP A 50 -31.05 4.85 -10.22
CA TRP A 50 -30.64 4.17 -9.00
C TRP A 50 -29.47 3.23 -9.27
N ILE A 51 -29.49 2.48 -10.37
CA ILE A 51 -28.36 1.64 -10.81
C ILE A 51 -27.14 2.51 -11.07
N ARG A 52 -27.28 3.60 -11.82
CA ARG A 52 -26.18 4.52 -12.15
C ARG A 52 -25.55 5.12 -10.89
N GLN A 53 -26.37 5.60 -9.97
CA GLN A 53 -25.90 6.17 -8.70
C GLN A 53 -25.21 5.12 -7.83
N THR A 54 -25.79 3.93 -7.73
CA THR A 54 -25.20 2.79 -7.01
C THR A 54 -23.86 2.38 -7.63
N TYR A 55 -23.76 2.35 -8.95
CA TYR A 55 -22.52 2.07 -9.67
C TYR A 55 -21.42 3.09 -9.33
N TYR A 56 -21.72 4.40 -9.36
CA TYR A 56 -20.73 5.42 -9.01
C TYR A 56 -20.29 5.32 -7.55
N ILE A 57 -21.20 5.03 -6.62
CA ILE A 57 -20.87 4.82 -5.20
C ILE A 57 -19.97 3.60 -5.03
N LEU A 58 -20.30 2.47 -5.67
CA LEU A 58 -19.50 1.24 -5.62
C LEU A 58 -18.11 1.45 -6.23
N ARG A 59 -18.04 2.10 -7.39
CA ARG A 59 -16.77 2.45 -8.05
C ARG A 59 -15.90 3.32 -7.17
N TRP A 60 -16.46 4.35 -6.53
CA TRP A 60 -15.74 5.22 -5.61
C TRP A 60 -15.24 4.48 -4.37
N ARG A 61 -16.08 3.62 -3.76
CA ARG A 61 -15.66 2.77 -2.64
C ARG A 61 -14.54 1.81 -3.06
N TRP A 62 -14.61 1.25 -4.26
CA TRP A 62 -13.58 0.39 -4.79
C TRP A 62 -12.26 1.14 -5.00
N GLN A 63 -12.29 2.34 -5.59
CA GLN A 63 -11.10 3.19 -5.76
C GLN A 63 -10.45 3.57 -4.42
N LEU A 64 -11.24 3.89 -3.39
CA LEU A 64 -10.73 4.17 -2.06
C LEU A 64 -10.12 2.94 -1.39
N LYS A 65 -10.76 1.78 -1.52
CA LYS A 65 -10.20 0.51 -1.03
C LYS A 65 -8.89 0.20 -1.74
N ASN A 66 -8.85 0.34 -3.06
CA ASN A 66 -7.65 0.03 -3.85
C ASN A 66 -6.48 0.98 -3.53
N LYS A 67 -6.74 2.27 -3.24
CA LYS A 67 -5.72 3.21 -2.76
C LYS A 67 -5.20 2.88 -1.34
N ARG A 68 -6.07 2.39 -0.46
CA ARG A 68 -5.66 1.95 0.88
C ARG A 68 -4.83 0.66 0.79
N ASP A 69 -5.32 -0.32 0.04
CA ASP A 69 -4.67 -1.61 -0.16
C ASP A 69 -3.34 -1.45 -0.92
N SER A 70 -3.20 -0.47 -1.81
CA SER A 70 -1.92 -0.21 -2.51
C SER A 70 -0.87 0.41 -1.58
N LEU A 71 -1.28 1.29 -0.66
CA LEU A 71 -0.40 1.83 0.37
C LEU A 71 0.05 0.73 1.34
N GLU A 72 -0.87 -0.11 1.80
CA GLU A 72 -0.55 -1.24 2.69
C GLU A 72 0.30 -2.31 1.98
N ARG A 73 -0.03 -2.68 0.73
CA ARG A 73 0.79 -3.63 -0.05
C ARG A 73 2.17 -3.09 -0.37
N ASN A 74 2.31 -1.80 -0.66
CA ASN A 74 3.63 -1.21 -0.90
C ASN A 74 4.48 -1.22 0.37
N HIS A 75 3.87 -1.00 1.53
CA HIS A 75 4.58 -1.10 2.81
C HIS A 75 5.03 -2.54 3.09
N SER A 76 4.14 -3.52 2.94
CA SER A 76 4.48 -4.93 3.15
C SER A 76 5.52 -5.46 2.16
N LYS A 77 5.45 -5.05 0.88
CA LYS A 77 6.47 -5.40 -0.12
C LYS A 77 7.85 -4.83 0.24
N LYS A 78 7.92 -3.58 0.69
CA LYS A 78 9.17 -2.97 1.17
C LYS A 78 9.74 -3.71 2.38
N LEU A 79 8.90 -4.11 3.33
CA LEU A 79 9.33 -4.91 4.48
C LEU A 79 9.88 -6.27 4.09
N ILE A 80 9.18 -7.00 3.20
CA ILE A 80 9.64 -8.32 2.73
C ILE A 80 10.97 -8.19 1.98
N GLN A 81 11.11 -7.16 1.13
CA GLN A 81 12.35 -6.89 0.42
C GLN A 81 13.50 -6.56 1.39
N PHE A 82 13.24 -5.74 2.41
CA PHE A 82 14.21 -5.42 3.46
C PHE A 82 14.66 -6.67 4.23
N LEU A 83 13.72 -7.49 4.68
CA LEU A 83 13.98 -8.78 5.35
C LEU A 83 14.81 -9.72 4.47
N GLY A 84 14.48 -9.83 3.19
CA GLY A 84 15.22 -10.67 2.24
C GLY A 84 16.69 -10.26 2.12
N PHE A 85 16.94 -8.98 1.86
CA PHE A 85 18.32 -8.46 1.77
C PHE A 85 19.07 -8.55 3.11
N PHE A 86 18.38 -8.36 4.23
CA PHE A 86 18.98 -8.49 5.56
C PHE A 86 19.46 -9.92 5.80
N MET A 87 18.62 -10.92 5.51
CA MET A 87 18.98 -12.33 5.64
C MET A 87 20.16 -12.71 4.74
N VAL A 88 20.18 -12.22 3.50
CA VAL A 88 21.30 -12.41 2.58
C VAL A 88 22.60 -11.82 3.17
N GLY A 89 22.56 -10.58 3.66
CA GLY A 89 23.73 -9.94 4.30
C GLY A 89 24.25 -10.70 5.52
N VAL A 90 23.36 -11.23 6.36
CA VAL A 90 23.72 -12.07 7.51
C VAL A 90 24.41 -13.36 7.07
N ILE A 91 23.85 -14.07 6.09
CA ILE A 91 24.41 -15.33 5.57
C ILE A 91 25.80 -15.09 4.98
N LEU A 92 25.96 -14.05 4.17
CA LEU A 92 27.24 -13.67 3.57
C LEU A 92 28.30 -13.33 4.62
N SER A 93 27.90 -12.61 5.67
CA SER A 93 28.82 -12.23 6.75
C SER A 93 29.25 -13.43 7.59
N LEU A 94 28.31 -14.34 7.91
CA LEU A 94 28.60 -15.58 8.63
C LEU A 94 29.50 -16.50 7.81
N ALA A 95 29.20 -16.68 6.52
CA ALA A 95 30.03 -17.47 5.61
C ALA A 95 31.43 -16.87 5.48
N GLY A 96 31.54 -15.55 5.31
CA GLY A 96 32.82 -14.85 5.27
C GLY A 96 33.63 -15.02 6.56
N ALA A 97 33.00 -14.90 7.73
CA ALA A 97 33.65 -15.12 9.02
C ALA A 97 34.12 -16.59 9.19
N TYR A 98 33.33 -17.56 8.73
CA TYR A 98 33.71 -18.97 8.73
C TYR A 98 34.95 -19.23 7.87
N PHE A 99 34.95 -18.75 6.62
CA PHE A 99 36.12 -18.89 5.75
C PHE A 99 37.34 -18.13 6.27
N PHE A 100 37.13 -17.00 6.96
CA PHE A 100 38.21 -16.27 7.61
C PHE A 100 38.85 -17.11 8.72
N TYR A 101 38.02 -17.72 9.58
CA TYR A 101 38.50 -18.62 10.62
C TYR A 101 39.25 -19.83 10.03
N ALA A 102 38.67 -20.49 9.01
CA ALA A 102 39.31 -21.60 8.32
C ALA A 102 40.65 -21.21 7.67
N SER A 103 40.76 -19.97 7.17
CA SER A 103 42.02 -19.49 6.59
C SER A 103 43.14 -19.33 7.63
N LEU A 104 42.80 -19.03 8.89
CA LEU A 104 43.77 -18.94 9.99
C LEU A 104 44.22 -20.32 10.45
N GLU A 105 43.32 -21.31 10.44
CA GLU A 105 43.64 -22.68 10.83
C GLU A 105 44.50 -23.40 9.78
N GLU A 106 44.15 -23.23 8.50
CA GLU A 106 44.83 -23.90 7.38
C GLU A 106 45.97 -23.08 6.75
N ASN A 107 46.19 -21.84 7.19
CA ASN A 107 47.08 -20.85 6.55
C ASN A 107 46.85 -20.72 5.03
N SER A 108 45.58 -20.83 4.61
CA SER A 108 45.19 -20.89 3.20
C SER A 108 44.86 -19.50 2.65
N PHE A 109 45.68 -19.00 1.72
CA PHE A 109 45.49 -17.71 1.05
C PHE A 109 44.17 -17.65 0.25
N SER A 110 43.76 -18.76 -0.37
CA SER A 110 42.51 -18.83 -1.14
C SER A 110 41.29 -18.61 -0.24
N ASN A 111 41.26 -19.26 0.93
CA ASN A 111 40.19 -19.11 1.90
C ASN A 111 40.14 -17.68 2.46
N ALA A 112 41.30 -17.05 2.68
CA ALA A 112 41.37 -15.65 3.10
C ALA A 112 40.78 -14.69 2.04
N LEU A 113 41.07 -14.93 0.75
CA LEU A 113 40.56 -14.10 -0.34
C LEU A 113 39.03 -14.24 -0.49
N ILE A 114 38.51 -15.47 -0.41
CA ILE A 114 37.07 -15.75 -0.41
C ILE A 114 36.39 -15.09 0.81
N ALA A 115 37.00 -15.19 1.99
CA ALA A 115 36.48 -14.56 3.20
C ALA A 115 36.36 -13.04 3.07
N VAL A 116 37.41 -12.37 2.56
CA VAL A 116 37.41 -10.91 2.35
C VAL A 116 36.32 -10.50 1.35
N LEU A 117 36.14 -11.24 0.25
CA LEU A 117 35.10 -10.97 -0.73
C LEU A 117 33.69 -11.09 -0.12
N LEU A 118 33.43 -12.17 0.62
CA LEU A 118 32.14 -12.41 1.27
C LEU A 118 31.84 -11.36 2.35
N LEU A 119 32.84 -11.00 3.15
CA LEU A 119 32.71 -9.96 4.19
C LEU A 119 32.49 -8.58 3.59
N LEU A 120 33.22 -8.21 2.53
CA LEU A 120 33.00 -6.95 1.83
C LEU A 120 31.59 -6.90 1.23
N TYR A 121 31.15 -7.98 0.59
CA TYR A 121 29.81 -8.03 0.01
C TYR A 121 28.71 -8.01 1.08
N GLY A 122 28.90 -8.70 2.20
CA GLY A 122 28.04 -8.61 3.39
C GLY A 122 27.98 -7.18 3.95
N PHE A 123 29.12 -6.51 4.09
CA PHE A 123 29.18 -5.13 4.56
C PHE A 123 28.49 -4.15 3.61
N PHE A 124 28.71 -4.28 2.30
CA PHE A 124 28.06 -3.42 1.30
C PHE A 124 26.54 -3.65 1.23
N THR A 125 26.08 -4.89 1.38
CA THR A 125 24.64 -5.20 1.43
C THR A 125 23.98 -4.58 2.67
N PHE A 126 24.61 -4.65 3.85
CA PHE A 126 24.13 -3.92 5.03
C PHE A 126 24.19 -2.41 4.85
N LYS A 127 25.30 -1.86 4.36
CA LYS A 127 25.43 -0.41 4.12
C LYS A 127 24.34 0.09 3.18
N SER A 128 24.04 -0.64 2.11
CA SER A 128 22.95 -0.31 1.18
C SER A 128 21.59 -0.30 1.89
N LEU A 129 21.32 -1.27 2.78
CA LEU A 129 20.07 -1.33 3.54
C LEU A 129 19.89 -0.19 4.53
N PHE A 130 20.95 0.22 5.24
CA PHE A 130 20.89 1.29 6.24
C PHE A 130 21.01 2.70 5.63
N SER A 131 21.66 2.83 4.48
CA SER A 131 21.78 4.11 3.76
C SER A 131 20.57 4.41 2.87
N SER A 132 19.75 3.41 2.53
CA SER A 132 18.47 3.59 1.86
C SER A 132 17.42 4.04 2.87
N LYS A 133 17.51 5.30 3.31
CA LYS A 133 16.53 5.96 4.17
C LYS A 133 16.17 7.32 3.59
#